data_AF-A0AA40BTH2-F1
#
_entry.id   AF-A0AA40BTH2-F1
#
_cell.length_a   1.000
_cell.length_b   1.000
_cell.length_c   1.000
_cell.angle_alpha   90.00
_cell.angle_beta   90.00
_cell.angle_gamma   90.00
#
_symmetry.space_group_name_H-M   'P 1'
#
loop_
_entity.id
_entity.type
_entity.pdbx_description
1 polymer ?
#
loop_
_entity_poly.entity_id
_entity_poly.type
_entity_poly.pdbx_seq_one_letter_code
_entity_poly.pdbx_strand_id
1 'polypeptide(L)'
;MMSSAQVRRRNSSSWTRDNDLGSQIRKALIPSKCLAYTREDVDFLPADALERLICPDNRRRELGAHAASPDVVADILLRRKKLFVILALMQQAQIILRVINDSEGIDDDCFPFERRSGLLYYPLDCGQLTGEEPREKVVKSLGPDGAEWASFHAETFQTAVQWQVWVPRFNLDCPCDGYQTSRTEPHRTFPFRVNLPFIDESTFIDNLNPDHLDAENDPFYQFGPSLSRHQVKKAYIHHAHRNPCRYQEQKRPCNAAPFAVKIIEGKETALHEIKTLARFEKPGTRYGHRLIRLLSSFEHAKRFYLIFPYADANLQQFWENK
;
A
#
# COMPACT_ATOMS: atom_id res chain seq x y z
N MET A 1 62.38 -29.40 -6.51
CA MET A 1 61.68 -28.66 -5.42
C MET A 1 61.04 -27.42 -6.03
N MET A 2 59.74 -27.47 -6.31
CA MET A 2 58.94 -26.34 -6.82
C MET A 2 58.06 -25.82 -5.70
N SER A 3 58.12 -24.51 -5.44
CA SER A 3 57.35 -23.82 -4.41
C SER A 3 56.02 -23.31 -4.97
N SER A 4 54.94 -23.91 -4.50
CA SER A 4 53.56 -23.54 -4.80
C SER A 4 53.08 -22.48 -3.82
N ALA A 5 53.19 -21.20 -4.19
CA ALA A 5 52.63 -20.09 -3.41
C ALA A 5 52.03 -19.02 -4.33
N GLN A 6 51.00 -19.40 -5.09
CA GLN A 6 50.08 -18.46 -5.73
C GLN A 6 48.66 -19.00 -5.61
N VAL A 7 48.03 -18.78 -4.44
CA VAL A 7 46.62 -19.10 -4.23
C VAL A 7 45.93 -17.88 -3.62
N ARG A 8 45.03 -17.31 -4.44
CA ARG A 8 43.84 -16.51 -4.08
C ARG A 8 44.06 -15.09 -3.54
N ARG A 9 44.35 -14.16 -4.45
CA ARG A 9 43.65 -12.86 -4.44
C ARG A 9 42.26 -13.08 -5.04
N ARG A 10 41.27 -13.37 -4.19
CA ARG A 10 39.87 -13.40 -4.62
C ARG A 10 39.42 -11.97 -4.89
N ASN A 11 38.85 -11.80 -6.08
CA ASN A 11 38.20 -10.60 -6.59
C ASN A 11 37.47 -9.81 -5.49
N SER A 12 38.02 -8.65 -5.15
CA SER A 12 37.22 -7.55 -4.64
C SER A 12 36.35 -7.10 -5.82
N SER A 13 35.18 -7.72 -5.95
CA SER A 13 34.15 -7.22 -6.86
C SER A 13 33.85 -5.80 -6.43
N SER A 14 34.15 -4.85 -7.31
CA SER A 14 33.71 -3.47 -7.19
C SER A 14 32.19 -3.48 -7.02
N TRP A 15 31.72 -3.38 -5.78
CA TRP A 15 30.31 -3.27 -5.47
C TRP A 15 29.89 -1.86 -5.87
N THR A 16 29.28 -1.74 -7.05
CA THR A 16 28.63 -0.51 -7.45
C THR A 16 27.46 -0.27 -6.51
N ARG A 17 27.42 0.89 -5.86
CA ARG A 17 26.35 1.31 -4.94
C ARG A 17 24.94 1.16 -5.54
N ASP A 18 24.81 1.04 -6.85
CA ASP A 18 23.52 0.92 -7.54
C ASP A 18 22.79 -0.42 -7.39
N ASN A 19 23.39 -1.42 -6.72
CA ASN A 19 22.85 -2.77 -6.58
C ASN A 19 22.41 -3.17 -5.17
N ASP A 20 22.44 -2.25 -4.19
CA ASP A 20 21.85 -2.50 -2.87
C ASP A 20 20.33 -2.59 -2.94
N LEU A 21 19.71 -3.31 -2.00
CA LEU A 21 18.28 -3.52 -1.94
C LEU A 21 17.53 -2.18 -1.79
N GLY A 22 18.04 -1.24 -1.00
CA GLY A 22 17.44 0.09 -0.86
C GLY A 22 17.35 0.82 -2.20
N SER A 23 18.37 0.73 -3.03
CA SER A 23 18.38 1.30 -4.39
C SER A 23 17.43 0.58 -5.34
N GLN A 24 17.30 -0.75 -5.23
CA GLN A 24 16.29 -1.51 -5.99
C GLN A 24 14.86 -1.14 -5.57
N ILE A 25 14.62 -0.95 -4.25
CA ILE A 25 13.32 -0.53 -3.73
C ILE A 25 12.97 0.87 -4.24
N ARG A 26 13.89 1.83 -4.16
CA ARG A 26 13.66 3.20 -4.68
C ARG A 26 13.30 3.23 -6.16
N LYS A 27 13.88 2.34 -6.97
CA LYS A 27 13.54 2.19 -8.40
C LYS A 27 12.17 1.54 -8.64
N ALA A 28 11.65 0.80 -7.66
CA ALA A 28 10.37 0.11 -7.73
C ALA A 28 9.22 0.89 -7.08
N LEU A 29 9.53 2.05 -6.48
CA LEU A 29 8.54 2.97 -5.99
C LEU A 29 7.73 3.54 -7.16
N ILE A 30 6.43 3.69 -6.95
CA ILE A 30 5.50 4.25 -7.92
C ILE A 30 4.83 5.49 -7.32
N PRO A 31 4.68 6.58 -8.10
CA PRO A 31 3.95 7.76 -7.66
C PRO A 31 2.50 7.42 -7.33
N SER A 32 2.06 7.79 -6.12
CA SER A 32 0.65 7.81 -5.73
C SER A 32 -0.01 9.07 -6.26
N LYS A 33 -1.15 8.90 -6.91
CA LYS A 33 -2.02 9.99 -7.31
C LYS A 33 -2.77 10.54 -6.10
N CYS A 34 -2.50 11.79 -5.74
CA CYS A 34 -3.26 12.44 -4.68
C CYS A 34 -4.67 12.82 -5.15
N LEU A 35 -5.70 12.18 -4.59
CA LEU A 35 -7.09 12.56 -4.89
C LEU A 35 -7.51 13.87 -4.21
N ALA A 36 -6.78 14.32 -3.19
CA ALA A 36 -7.01 15.57 -2.46
C ALA A 36 -5.98 16.64 -2.87
N TYR A 37 -6.40 17.90 -2.90
CA TYR A 37 -5.62 19.06 -3.37
C TYR A 37 -4.39 19.44 -2.52
N THR A 38 -3.95 18.60 -1.57
CA THR A 38 -3.17 19.06 -0.41
C THR A 38 -1.81 18.40 -0.21
N ARG A 39 -1.28 17.64 -1.17
CA ARG A 39 0.08 17.08 -1.07
C ARG A 39 0.79 16.99 -2.42
N GLU A 40 2.11 17.10 -2.36
CA GLU A 40 3.06 16.64 -3.38
C GLU A 40 2.82 15.15 -3.65
N ASP A 41 3.10 14.71 -4.88
CA ASP A 41 3.04 13.30 -5.24
C ASP A 41 3.95 12.50 -4.30
N VAL A 42 3.36 11.49 -3.66
CA VAL A 42 4.07 10.62 -2.70
C VAL A 42 4.26 9.26 -3.31
N ASP A 43 5.46 8.74 -3.23
CA ASP A 43 5.75 7.42 -3.75
C ASP A 43 5.30 6.31 -2.78
N PHE A 44 4.90 5.17 -3.33
CA PHE A 44 4.66 3.96 -2.56
C PHE A 44 5.26 2.73 -3.22
N LEU A 45 5.54 1.70 -2.43
CA LEU A 45 6.03 0.42 -2.87
C LEU A 45 4.85 -0.55 -3.03
N PRO A 46 4.53 -0.98 -4.26
CA PRO A 46 3.48 -1.96 -4.48
C PRO A 46 3.72 -3.28 -3.75
N ALA A 47 2.65 -3.93 -3.28
CA ALA A 47 2.78 -5.18 -2.52
C ALA A 47 3.43 -6.33 -3.33
N ASP A 48 3.18 -6.42 -4.63
CA ASP A 48 3.82 -7.38 -5.54
C ASP A 48 5.32 -7.05 -5.76
N ALA A 49 5.66 -5.77 -5.90
CA ALA A 49 7.05 -5.32 -5.96
C ALA A 49 7.80 -5.65 -4.66
N LEU A 50 7.17 -5.43 -3.51
CA LEU A 50 7.67 -5.83 -2.18
C LEU A 50 7.97 -7.33 -2.14
N GLU A 51 7.04 -8.19 -2.54
CA GLU A 51 7.23 -9.65 -2.55
C GLU A 51 8.39 -10.08 -3.46
N ARG A 52 8.50 -9.48 -4.65
CA ARG A 52 9.56 -9.77 -5.61
C ARG A 52 10.94 -9.34 -5.10
N LEU A 53 11.03 -8.16 -4.48
CA LEU A 53 12.29 -7.60 -3.98
C LEU A 53 12.79 -8.31 -2.74
N ILE A 54 11.89 -8.81 -1.89
CA ILE A 54 12.19 -9.58 -0.69
C ILE A 54 12.37 -11.07 -1.03
N CYS A 55 13.29 -11.34 -1.97
CA CYS A 55 13.72 -12.69 -2.30
C CYS A 55 14.86 -13.18 -1.35
N PRO A 56 15.11 -14.50 -1.25
CA PRO A 56 16.18 -15.04 -0.42
C PRO A 56 17.56 -14.45 -0.71
N ASP A 57 17.86 -14.15 -1.98
CA ASP A 57 19.18 -13.66 -2.38
C ASP A 57 19.43 -12.22 -1.94
N ASN A 58 18.44 -11.33 -2.11
CA ASN A 58 18.54 -9.95 -1.62
C ASN A 58 18.67 -9.91 -0.10
N ARG A 59 17.95 -10.77 0.64
CA ARG A 59 18.12 -10.87 2.10
C ARG A 59 19.51 -11.32 2.52
N ARG A 60 20.02 -12.39 1.91
CA ARG A 60 21.38 -12.89 2.19
C ARG A 60 22.43 -11.83 1.87
N ARG A 61 22.22 -11.05 0.81
CA ARG A 61 23.10 -9.94 0.44
C ARG A 61 23.09 -8.83 1.48
N GLU A 62 21.91 -8.34 1.84
CA GLU A 62 21.76 -7.20 2.78
C GLU A 62 22.18 -7.53 4.21
N LEU A 63 21.93 -8.76 4.66
CA LEU A 63 22.29 -9.19 6.00
C LEU A 63 23.71 -9.79 6.09
N GLY A 64 24.36 -9.98 4.94
CA GLY A 64 25.72 -10.52 4.83
C GLY A 64 25.91 -11.85 5.56
N ALA A 65 27.08 -12.03 6.17
CA ALA A 65 27.42 -13.23 6.93
C ALA A 65 26.57 -13.43 8.21
N HIS A 66 25.83 -12.40 8.64
CA HIS A 66 25.09 -12.42 9.90
C HIS A 66 23.70 -13.08 9.79
N ALA A 67 23.16 -13.27 8.58
CA ALA A 67 21.86 -13.95 8.35
C ALA A 67 21.95 -15.48 8.20
N ALA A 68 22.85 -16.13 8.95
CA ALA A 68 23.18 -17.52 8.69
C ALA A 68 22.06 -18.53 9.01
N SER A 69 21.09 -18.21 9.88
CA SER A 69 20.02 -19.16 10.21
C SER A 69 18.86 -19.11 9.19
N PRO A 70 18.47 -20.24 8.57
CA PRO A 70 17.26 -20.36 7.78
C PRO A 70 16.00 -19.86 8.49
N ASP A 71 15.95 -19.97 9.83
CA ASP A 71 14.79 -19.57 10.64
C ASP A 71 14.58 -18.05 10.63
N VAL A 72 15.68 -17.28 10.71
CA VAL A 72 15.63 -15.80 10.61
C VAL A 72 15.09 -15.38 9.25
N VAL A 73 15.53 -16.05 8.19
CA VAL A 73 15.07 -15.77 6.82
C VAL A 73 13.58 -16.10 6.66
N ALA A 74 13.13 -17.22 7.21
CA ALA A 74 11.74 -17.64 7.19
C ALA A 74 10.85 -16.68 8.00
N ASP A 75 11.33 -16.21 9.16
CA ASP A 75 10.61 -15.27 10.00
C ASP A 75 10.42 -13.89 9.32
N ILE A 76 11.47 -13.36 8.69
CA ILE A 76 11.36 -12.13 7.87
C ILE A 76 10.33 -12.31 6.76
N LEU A 77 10.36 -13.46 6.08
CA LEU A 77 9.40 -13.80 5.02
C LEU A 77 7.96 -13.97 5.50
N LEU A 78 7.75 -14.31 6.77
CA LEU A 78 6.40 -14.60 7.24
C LEU A 78 5.75 -13.37 7.85
N ARG A 79 6.52 -12.58 8.62
CA ARG A 79 5.94 -11.57 9.51
C ARG A 79 6.59 -10.18 9.43
N ARG A 80 7.77 -10.02 8.84
CA ARG A 80 8.58 -8.79 8.99
C ARG A 80 9.09 -8.21 7.67
N LYS A 81 8.37 -8.41 6.57
CA LYS A 81 8.77 -7.96 5.23
C LYS A 81 8.81 -6.44 5.16
N LYS A 82 7.76 -5.76 5.62
CA LYS A 82 7.66 -4.30 5.57
C LYS A 82 8.71 -3.67 6.47
N LEU A 83 8.86 -4.18 7.69
CA LEU A 83 9.89 -3.71 8.61
C LEU A 83 11.29 -3.86 8.00
N PHE A 84 11.59 -5.02 7.42
CA PHE A 84 12.87 -5.26 6.75
C PHE A 84 13.12 -4.29 5.58
N VAL A 85 12.10 -4.04 4.74
CA VAL A 85 12.20 -3.04 3.65
C VAL A 85 12.46 -1.64 4.16
N ILE A 86 11.76 -1.21 5.21
CA ILE A 86 11.94 0.11 5.80
C ILE A 86 13.39 0.25 6.30
N LEU A 87 13.89 -0.76 7.01
CA LEU A 87 15.27 -0.78 7.47
C LEU A 87 16.27 -0.80 6.32
N ALA A 88 16.01 -1.53 5.23
CA ALA A 88 16.85 -1.53 4.03
C ALA A 88 16.89 -0.16 3.34
N LEU A 89 15.74 0.52 3.20
CA LEU A 89 15.66 1.88 2.66
C LEU A 89 16.49 2.87 3.50
N MET A 90 16.55 2.65 4.81
CA MET A 90 17.35 3.43 5.75
C MET A 90 18.82 3.00 5.83
N GLN A 91 19.26 1.99 5.07
CA GLN A 91 20.60 1.40 5.15
C GLN A 91 20.92 0.84 6.55
N GLN A 92 19.92 0.28 7.21
CA GLN A 92 19.98 -0.28 8.56
C GLN A 92 19.39 -1.70 8.63
N ALA A 93 19.45 -2.45 7.53
CA ALA A 93 18.84 -3.79 7.41
C ALA A 93 19.27 -4.75 8.53
N GLN A 94 20.51 -4.64 9.02
CA GLN A 94 21.07 -5.46 10.10
C GLN A 94 20.32 -5.34 11.44
N ILE A 95 19.61 -4.23 11.68
CA ILE A 95 18.83 -4.03 12.91
C ILE A 95 17.72 -5.09 13.05
N ILE A 96 17.24 -5.65 11.93
CA ILE A 96 16.20 -6.68 11.95
C ILE A 96 16.58 -7.91 12.80
N LEU A 97 17.87 -8.26 12.84
CA LEU A 97 18.36 -9.42 13.58
C LEU A 97 18.11 -9.26 15.07
N ARG A 98 18.22 -8.02 15.58
CA ARG A 98 17.92 -7.71 16.97
C ARG A 98 16.44 -7.68 17.24
N VAL A 99 15.63 -7.11 16.34
CA VAL A 99 14.17 -7.16 16.48
C VAL A 99 13.66 -8.60 16.62
N ILE A 100 14.25 -9.52 15.85
CA ILE A 100 13.90 -10.95 15.89
C ILE A 100 14.40 -11.59 17.19
N ASN A 101 15.64 -11.34 17.61
CA ASN A 101 16.25 -11.98 18.77
C ASN A 101 15.72 -11.43 20.12
N ASP A 102 15.48 -10.13 20.20
CA ASP A 102 15.14 -9.42 21.45
C ASP A 102 13.70 -9.70 21.92
N SER A 103 12.97 -10.59 21.25
CA SER A 103 11.64 -11.09 21.65
C SER A 103 10.58 -10.01 21.91
N GLU A 104 10.75 -8.80 21.35
CA GLU A 104 9.77 -7.72 21.54
C GLU A 104 8.44 -8.01 20.83
N GLY A 105 8.41 -9.01 19.94
CA GLY A 105 7.23 -9.43 19.20
C GLY A 105 6.85 -8.47 18.09
N ILE A 106 7.74 -7.54 17.72
CA ILE A 106 7.47 -6.52 16.70
C ILE A 106 7.45 -7.16 15.33
N ASP A 107 6.39 -6.93 14.57
CA ASP A 107 6.22 -7.44 13.21
C ASP A 107 5.45 -6.44 12.32
N ASP A 108 5.08 -6.85 11.11
CA ASP A 108 4.41 -6.01 10.12
C ASP A 108 2.96 -5.64 10.50
N ASP A 109 2.36 -6.32 11.48
CA ASP A 109 1.02 -6.01 12.00
C ASP A 109 1.07 -4.90 13.05
N CYS A 110 2.26 -4.59 13.58
CA CYS A 110 2.50 -3.48 14.52
C CYS A 110 2.49 -2.09 13.86
N PHE A 111 2.36 -1.98 12.53
CA PHE A 111 2.32 -0.69 11.84
C PHE A 111 0.94 -0.01 11.91
N PRO A 112 0.88 1.34 11.89
CA PRO A 112 1.99 2.28 11.78
C PRO A 112 2.62 2.61 13.14
N PHE A 113 3.90 3.00 13.14
CA PHE A 113 4.56 3.43 14.37
C PHE A 113 4.37 4.93 14.55
N GLU A 114 4.12 5.34 15.78
CA GLU A 114 3.96 6.74 16.16
C GLU A 114 5.17 7.24 16.92
N ARG A 115 5.54 8.50 16.71
CA ARG A 115 6.61 9.15 17.44
C ARG A 115 6.03 10.11 18.48
N ARG A 116 6.38 9.93 19.75
CA ARG A 116 5.97 10.82 20.85
C ARG A 116 7.16 11.06 21.77
N SER A 117 7.42 12.31 22.13
CA SER A 117 8.54 12.69 23.01
C SER A 117 9.90 12.08 22.58
N GLY A 118 10.15 11.99 21.27
CA GLY A 118 11.37 11.41 20.71
C GLY A 118 11.35 9.90 20.51
N LEU A 119 10.49 9.16 21.20
CA LEU A 119 10.40 7.70 21.19
C LEU A 119 9.41 7.18 20.14
N LEU A 120 9.64 5.95 19.66
CA LEU A 120 8.73 5.22 18.77
C LEU A 120 7.83 4.28 19.58
N TYR A 121 6.54 4.30 19.24
CA TYR A 121 5.49 3.50 19.84
C TYR A 121 4.75 2.72 18.77
N TYR A 122 4.27 1.54 19.13
CA TYR A 122 3.36 0.76 18.30
C TYR A 122 2.13 0.31 19.12
N PRO A 123 0.97 0.15 18.48
CA PRO A 123 -0.23 -0.35 19.15
C PRO A 123 -0.05 -1.83 19.53
N LEU A 124 -0.36 -2.20 20.78
CA LEU A 124 -0.35 -3.61 21.21
C LEU A 124 -1.59 -4.39 20.71
N ASP A 125 -2.64 -3.69 20.28
CA ASP A 125 -3.93 -4.27 19.87
C ASP A 125 -3.93 -4.82 18.43
N CYS A 126 -2.87 -5.50 18.04
CA CYS A 126 -2.75 -6.16 16.74
C CYS A 126 -3.74 -7.35 16.58
N GLY A 127 -4.72 -7.54 17.47
CA GLY A 127 -5.64 -8.68 17.33
C GLY A 127 -6.83 -8.85 18.27
N GLN A 128 -7.17 -7.96 19.21
CA GLN A 128 -8.35 -8.20 20.07
C GLN A 128 -9.23 -6.97 20.30
N LEU A 129 -10.51 -7.12 19.92
CA LEU A 129 -11.66 -6.26 20.20
C LEU A 129 -12.06 -6.30 21.69
N THR A 130 -11.10 -6.32 22.59
CA THR A 130 -11.38 -6.13 24.02
C THR A 130 -11.39 -4.63 24.24
N GLY A 131 -12.51 -4.06 24.68
CA GLY A 131 -12.68 -2.62 24.92
C GLY A 131 -11.81 -2.03 26.03
N GLU A 132 -10.62 -2.56 26.25
CA GLU A 132 -9.55 -1.94 27.01
C GLU A 132 -8.88 -0.85 26.16
N GLU A 133 -8.31 0.16 26.81
CA GLU A 133 -7.53 1.17 26.08
C GLU A 133 -6.33 0.51 25.40
N PRO A 134 -6.01 0.91 24.15
CA PRO A 134 -4.89 0.34 23.42
C PRO A 134 -3.61 0.56 24.22
N ARG A 135 -3.03 -0.55 24.67
CA ARG A 135 -1.75 -0.50 25.36
C ARG A 135 -0.71 -0.13 24.31
N GLU A 136 0.12 0.86 24.59
CA GLU A 136 1.23 1.24 23.71
C GLU A 136 2.52 0.66 24.27
N LYS A 137 3.43 0.23 23.38
CA LYS A 137 4.76 -0.24 23.78
C LYS A 137 5.84 0.58 23.09
N VAL A 138 6.82 1.01 23.87
CA VAL A 138 8.03 1.68 23.38
C VAL A 138 8.90 0.66 22.65
N VAL A 139 9.36 1.02 21.45
CA VAL A 139 10.28 0.21 20.67
C VAL A 139 11.71 0.45 21.13
N LYS A 140 12.34 -0.54 21.78
CA LYS A 140 13.75 -0.45 22.23
C LYS A 140 14.70 -1.18 21.28
N SER A 141 14.23 -2.30 20.71
CA SER A 141 15.04 -3.18 19.85
C SER A 141 15.59 -2.51 18.59
N LEU A 142 15.00 -1.38 18.16
CA LEU A 142 15.46 -0.74 16.95
C LEU A 142 16.77 0.04 17.17
N GLY A 143 17.06 0.67 18.31
CA GLY A 143 18.21 1.61 18.40
C GLY A 143 19.54 0.92 18.64
N PRO A 144 20.69 1.54 18.31
CA PRO A 144 22.01 0.91 18.43
C PRO A 144 22.27 0.42 19.87
N ASP A 145 22.77 -0.80 20.03
CA ASP A 145 23.07 -1.46 21.31
C ASP A 145 21.91 -1.49 22.34
N GLY A 146 20.66 -1.49 21.87
CA GLY A 146 19.48 -1.46 22.74
C GLY A 146 19.15 -0.07 23.28
N ALA A 147 19.89 0.96 22.84
CA ALA A 147 19.59 2.34 23.13
C ALA A 147 18.40 2.84 22.29
N GLU A 148 17.95 4.06 22.57
CA GLU A 148 16.92 4.73 21.79
C GLU A 148 17.41 5.06 20.37
N TRP A 149 16.47 5.22 19.44
CA TRP A 149 16.82 5.73 18.11
C TRP A 149 17.39 7.13 18.22
N ALA A 150 18.51 7.36 17.53
CA ALA A 150 18.94 8.72 17.23
C ALA A 150 17.73 9.47 16.61
N SER A 151 17.47 10.68 17.10
CA SER A 151 16.25 11.43 16.76
C SER A 151 16.01 11.54 15.25
N PHE A 152 17.08 11.68 14.47
CA PHE A 152 17.02 11.73 13.00
C PHE A 152 16.56 10.41 12.36
N HIS A 153 17.01 9.26 12.85
CA HIS A 153 16.52 7.98 12.34
C HIS A 153 15.04 7.82 12.69
N ALA A 154 14.62 8.18 13.92
CA ALA A 154 13.23 8.04 14.35
C ALA A 154 12.30 8.87 13.48
N GLU A 155 12.75 10.06 13.13
CA GLU A 155 12.09 10.92 12.17
C GLU A 155 12.03 10.30 10.78
N THR A 156 13.16 9.84 10.25
CA THR A 156 13.23 9.27 8.89
C THR A 156 12.30 8.06 8.74
N PHE A 157 12.31 7.14 9.70
CA PHE A 157 11.39 6.00 9.72
C PHE A 157 9.94 6.47 9.78
N GLN A 158 9.64 7.36 10.72
CA GLN A 158 8.26 7.75 11.02
C GLN A 158 7.65 8.69 9.98
N THR A 159 8.45 9.49 9.28
CA THR A 159 7.96 10.56 8.38
C THR A 159 8.17 10.23 6.91
N ALA A 160 9.30 9.63 6.54
CA ALA A 160 9.68 9.45 5.14
C ALA A 160 9.42 8.01 4.65
N VAL A 161 9.82 7.01 5.43
CA VAL A 161 9.95 5.64 4.89
C VAL A 161 8.75 4.74 5.17
N GLN A 162 8.20 4.73 6.40
CA GLN A 162 7.14 3.76 6.72
C GLN A 162 5.90 3.90 5.82
N TRP A 163 5.55 5.13 5.44
CA TRP A 163 4.36 5.41 4.63
C TRP A 163 4.50 4.97 3.18
N GLN A 164 5.73 4.82 2.69
CA GLN A 164 5.99 4.26 1.36
C GLN A 164 5.63 2.78 1.30
N VAL A 165 5.73 2.06 2.42
CA VAL A 165 5.48 0.61 2.48
C VAL A 165 4.11 0.29 3.09
N TRP A 166 3.57 1.20 3.91
CA TRP A 166 2.28 1.06 4.55
C TRP A 166 1.16 1.63 3.69
N VAL A 167 0.68 0.79 2.76
CA VAL A 167 -0.32 1.12 1.77
C VAL A 167 -1.54 0.21 1.96
N PRO A 168 -2.77 0.75 2.08
CA PRO A 168 -3.94 -0.04 2.38
C PRO A 168 -4.29 -0.97 1.22
N ARG A 169 -4.87 -2.11 1.56
CA ARG A 169 -5.44 -3.06 0.61
C ARG A 169 -6.96 -2.97 0.66
N PHE A 170 -7.60 -2.84 -0.50
CA PHE A 170 -9.04 -2.78 -0.64
C PHE A 170 -9.59 -4.14 -1.08
N ASN A 171 -10.61 -4.65 -0.38
CA ASN A 171 -11.37 -5.79 -0.88
C ASN A 171 -12.45 -5.26 -1.82
N LEU A 172 -12.09 -5.06 -3.08
CA LEU A 172 -13.00 -4.61 -4.12
C LEU A 172 -13.47 -5.83 -4.89
N ASP A 173 -14.79 -6.02 -4.96
CA ASP A 173 -15.35 -7.06 -5.80
C ASP A 173 -15.05 -6.76 -7.26
N CYS A 174 -14.58 -7.77 -8.00
CA CYS A 174 -14.53 -7.65 -9.44
C CYS A 174 -15.97 -7.64 -9.99
N PRO A 175 -16.33 -6.70 -10.86
CA PRO A 175 -17.60 -6.76 -11.59
C PRO A 175 -17.79 -8.08 -12.36
N CYS A 176 -16.69 -8.74 -12.71
CA CYS A 176 -16.63 -9.98 -13.46
C CYS A 176 -16.83 -11.26 -12.65
N ASP A 177 -16.66 -11.23 -11.31
CA ASP A 177 -16.69 -12.44 -10.46
C ASP A 177 -18.11 -12.95 -10.17
N GLY A 178 -19.10 -12.43 -10.93
CA GLY A 178 -20.51 -12.55 -10.63
C GLY A 178 -20.88 -11.76 -9.38
N TYR A 179 -22.18 -11.51 -9.20
CA TYR A 179 -22.71 -10.91 -7.96
C TYR A 179 -22.59 -11.92 -6.80
N GLN A 180 -21.38 -12.18 -6.31
CA GLN A 180 -21.18 -12.88 -5.06
C GLN A 180 -21.49 -11.94 -3.90
N THR A 181 -22.09 -12.49 -2.85
CA THR A 181 -22.63 -11.81 -1.68
C THR A 181 -21.54 -11.31 -0.71
N SER A 182 -20.38 -10.93 -1.22
CA SER A 182 -19.36 -10.31 -0.39
C SER A 182 -20.01 -9.12 0.31
N ARG A 183 -19.92 -9.13 1.64
CA ARG A 183 -20.41 -8.01 2.43
C ARG A 183 -19.52 -6.82 2.12
N THR A 184 -20.15 -5.69 1.83
CA THR A 184 -19.48 -4.39 1.79
C THR A 184 -18.66 -4.24 3.06
N GLU A 185 -17.38 -3.97 2.89
CA GLU A 185 -16.49 -3.82 4.03
C GLU A 185 -16.99 -2.69 4.93
N PRO A 186 -16.82 -2.82 6.26
CA PRO A 186 -17.12 -1.73 7.16
C PRO A 186 -16.30 -0.49 6.77
N HIS A 187 -16.87 0.69 7.00
CA HIS A 187 -16.19 1.96 6.79
C HIS A 187 -14.86 2.00 7.57
N ARG A 188 -13.77 2.33 6.89
CA ARG A 188 -12.42 2.39 7.49
C ARG A 188 -12.00 3.83 7.74
N THR A 189 -11.19 4.07 8.76
CA THR A 189 -10.52 5.37 8.94
C THR A 189 -9.03 5.17 8.79
N PHE A 190 -8.41 5.94 7.90
CA PHE A 190 -6.96 5.90 7.71
C PHE A 190 -6.27 7.14 8.31
N PRO A 191 -5.06 6.97 8.88
CA PRO A 191 -4.24 8.09 9.31
C PRO A 191 -3.96 9.07 8.16
N PHE A 192 -3.86 10.35 8.46
CA PHE A 192 -3.59 11.43 7.49
C PHE A 192 -2.34 11.21 6.61
N ARG A 193 -1.37 10.44 7.11
CA ARG A 193 -0.09 10.23 6.43
C ARG A 193 -0.08 9.02 5.50
N VAL A 194 -1.14 8.20 5.48
CA VAL A 194 -1.17 6.99 4.64
C VAL A 194 -1.01 7.35 3.16
N ASN A 195 -0.22 6.56 2.44
CA ASN A 195 -0.19 6.64 0.99
C ASN A 195 -1.30 5.75 0.45
N LEU A 196 -2.22 6.32 -0.32
CA LEU A 196 -3.32 5.57 -0.91
C LEU A 196 -2.85 4.96 -2.24
N PRO A 197 -3.24 3.73 -2.60
CA PRO A 197 -2.76 3.04 -3.81
C PRO A 197 -3.44 3.55 -5.09
N PHE A 198 -3.85 4.82 -5.14
CA PHE A 198 -4.36 5.44 -6.35
C PHE A 198 -3.21 5.80 -7.26
N ILE A 199 -3.38 5.58 -8.56
CA ILE A 199 -2.36 5.86 -9.58
C ILE A 199 -2.99 6.56 -10.77
N ASP A 200 -2.16 7.29 -11.51
CA ASP A 200 -2.56 7.92 -12.77
C ASP A 200 -2.78 6.89 -13.87
N GLU A 201 -3.56 7.29 -14.87
CA GLU A 201 -3.90 6.44 -16.01
C GLU A 201 -2.65 6.08 -16.83
N SER A 202 -1.75 7.04 -17.04
CA SER A 202 -0.46 6.81 -17.71
C SER A 202 0.38 5.76 -16.98
N THR A 203 0.62 5.99 -15.68
CA THR A 203 1.34 5.03 -14.81
C THR A 203 0.67 3.66 -14.82
N PHE A 204 -0.65 3.61 -14.88
CA PHE A 204 -1.40 2.37 -14.94
C PHE A 204 -1.21 1.62 -16.26
N ILE A 205 -1.27 2.33 -17.39
CA ILE A 205 -1.08 1.76 -18.74
C ILE A 205 0.34 1.23 -18.90
N ASP A 206 1.36 2.00 -18.48
CA ASP A 206 2.77 1.60 -18.55
C ASP A 206 3.03 0.28 -17.80
N ASN A 207 2.36 0.08 -16.68
CA ASN A 207 2.48 -1.15 -15.88
C ASN A 207 1.77 -2.37 -16.49
N LEU A 208 0.76 -2.16 -17.35
CA LEU A 208 0.03 -3.25 -18.00
C LEU A 208 0.61 -3.63 -19.36
N ASN A 209 1.10 -2.66 -20.13
CA ASN A 209 1.63 -2.91 -21.46
C ASN A 209 2.56 -1.75 -21.91
N PRO A 210 3.90 -1.91 -21.82
CA PRO A 210 4.85 -0.84 -22.11
C PRO A 210 4.86 -0.40 -23.59
N ASP A 211 4.20 -1.15 -24.48
CA ASP A 211 4.19 -0.87 -25.93
C ASP A 211 3.00 0.00 -26.40
N HIS A 212 2.11 0.43 -25.49
CA HIS A 212 0.98 1.30 -25.84
C HIS A 212 1.24 2.78 -25.51
N LEU A 213 2.00 3.44 -26.39
CA LEU A 213 2.06 4.90 -26.48
C LEU A 213 0.81 5.40 -27.21
N ASP A 214 0.08 6.31 -26.55
CA ASP A 214 -0.87 7.31 -27.06
C ASP A 214 -2.04 7.50 -26.07
N ALA A 215 -1.72 7.96 -24.86
CA ALA A 215 -2.71 8.43 -23.87
C ALA A 215 -2.65 9.97 -23.79
N GLU A 216 -2.75 10.65 -24.93
CA GLU A 216 -2.94 12.10 -24.94
C GLU A 216 -4.43 12.44 -24.94
N ASN A 217 -4.83 13.22 -23.92
CA ASN A 217 -6.07 14.00 -23.84
C ASN A 217 -7.38 13.26 -23.52
N ASP A 218 -7.47 12.63 -22.35
CA ASP A 218 -8.76 12.57 -21.64
C ASP A 218 -8.84 13.77 -20.67
N PRO A 219 -9.47 14.90 -21.04
CA PRO A 219 -9.61 16.04 -20.16
C PRO A 219 -10.48 15.62 -18.98
N PHE A 220 -9.84 15.40 -17.83
CA PHE A 220 -10.43 15.09 -16.54
C PHE A 220 -11.91 15.51 -16.44
N TYR A 221 -12.81 14.55 -16.61
CA TYR A 221 -14.22 14.72 -16.27
C TYR A 221 -14.36 14.88 -14.75
N GLN A 222 -14.11 16.09 -14.25
CA GLN A 222 -14.64 16.49 -12.95
C GLN A 222 -16.14 16.68 -13.10
N PHE A 223 -16.91 15.69 -12.63
CA PHE A 223 -18.36 15.86 -12.54
C PHE A 223 -18.68 16.71 -11.31
N GLY A 224 -18.98 17.99 -11.54
CA GLY A 224 -19.49 18.94 -10.54
C GLY A 224 -18.69 20.26 -10.53
N PRO A 225 -19.33 21.39 -10.16
CA PRO A 225 -18.61 22.64 -9.97
C PRO A 225 -17.53 22.47 -8.89
N SER A 226 -16.34 23.04 -9.08
CA SER A 226 -15.21 22.94 -8.12
C SER A 226 -15.53 23.44 -6.69
N LEU A 227 -16.73 24.01 -6.47
CA LEU A 227 -17.26 24.50 -5.20
C LEU A 227 -18.26 23.54 -4.53
N SER A 228 -18.63 22.41 -5.16
CA SER A 228 -19.52 21.45 -4.52
C SER A 228 -18.79 20.67 -3.43
N ARG A 229 -19.46 20.48 -2.28
CA ARG A 229 -19.03 19.62 -1.15
C ARG A 229 -18.87 18.14 -1.52
N HIS A 230 -19.19 17.80 -2.77
CA HIS A 230 -19.12 16.48 -3.35
C HIS A 230 -18.37 16.55 -4.67
N GLN A 231 -17.41 15.66 -4.87
CA GLN A 231 -16.70 15.50 -6.14
C GLN A 231 -16.67 14.03 -6.50
N VAL A 232 -16.73 13.71 -7.79
CA VAL A 232 -16.49 12.33 -8.28
C VAL A 232 -15.30 12.36 -9.22
N LYS A 233 -14.34 11.47 -8.98
CA LYS A 233 -13.13 11.34 -9.79
C LYS A 233 -13.00 9.92 -10.33
N LYS A 234 -12.58 9.80 -11.59
CA LYS A 234 -12.04 8.54 -12.14
C LYS A 234 -10.69 8.28 -11.47
N ALA A 235 -10.47 7.07 -10.97
CA ALA A 235 -9.22 6.68 -10.34
C ALA A 235 -8.84 5.24 -10.68
N TYR A 236 -7.54 4.97 -10.78
CA TYR A 236 -7.01 3.62 -10.89
C TYR A 236 -6.42 3.19 -9.55
N ILE A 237 -6.61 1.93 -9.18
CA ILE A 237 -6.03 1.35 -7.96
C ILE A 237 -5.02 0.30 -8.36
N HIS A 238 -3.79 0.40 -7.85
CA HIS A 238 -2.74 -0.56 -8.16
C HIS A 238 -3.20 -1.99 -7.82
N HIS A 239 -3.01 -2.92 -8.75
CA HIS A 239 -3.61 -4.25 -8.69
C HIS A 239 -3.17 -5.04 -7.44
N ALA A 240 -1.93 -4.87 -6.98
CA ALA A 240 -1.41 -5.48 -5.75
C ALA A 240 -2.11 -5.01 -4.45
N HIS A 241 -2.88 -3.92 -4.52
CA HIS A 241 -3.63 -3.35 -3.39
C HIS A 241 -5.13 -3.60 -3.49
N ARG A 242 -5.56 -4.53 -4.35
CA ARG A 242 -6.92 -5.05 -4.36
C ARG A 242 -6.95 -6.56 -4.49
N ASN A 243 -8.12 -7.15 -4.30
CA ASN A 243 -8.28 -8.59 -4.47
C ASN A 243 -8.10 -9.02 -5.92
N PRO A 244 -7.45 -10.18 -6.15
CA PRO A 244 -7.32 -10.72 -7.49
C PRO A 244 -8.72 -11.05 -8.00
N CYS A 245 -9.00 -10.57 -9.19
CA CYS A 245 -10.14 -10.99 -9.96
C CYS A 245 -10.00 -12.48 -10.34
N ARG A 246 -11.07 -13.27 -10.16
CA ARG A 246 -11.05 -14.72 -10.43
C ARG A 246 -11.18 -15.02 -11.92
N TYR A 247 -11.79 -14.12 -12.68
CA TYR A 247 -11.99 -14.28 -14.11
C TYR A 247 -10.74 -13.83 -14.91
N GLN A 248 -9.66 -14.60 -14.85
CA GLN A 248 -8.41 -14.30 -15.56
C GLN A 248 -8.40 -14.71 -17.03
N GLU A 249 -9.42 -15.44 -17.50
CA GLU A 249 -9.46 -16.01 -18.86
C GLU A 249 -9.94 -15.03 -19.96
N GLN A 250 -10.24 -13.77 -19.64
CA GLN A 250 -10.68 -12.79 -20.65
C GLN A 250 -9.53 -12.00 -21.27
N LYS A 251 -9.70 -11.66 -22.56
CA LYS A 251 -8.81 -10.81 -23.37
C LYS A 251 -8.57 -9.40 -22.79
N ARG A 252 -9.36 -8.95 -21.81
CA ARG A 252 -9.09 -7.73 -21.04
C ARG A 252 -8.97 -8.10 -19.56
N PRO A 253 -7.82 -7.85 -18.91
CA PRO A 253 -7.72 -8.07 -17.48
C PRO A 253 -8.66 -7.08 -16.79
N CYS A 254 -9.64 -7.59 -16.05
CA CYS A 254 -10.45 -6.89 -15.04
C CYS A 254 -9.63 -5.97 -14.12
N ASN A 255 -8.35 -6.29 -13.92
CA ASN A 255 -7.40 -5.44 -13.21
C ASN A 255 -7.18 -4.09 -13.91
N ALA A 256 -7.60 -3.91 -15.16
CA ALA A 256 -7.50 -2.66 -15.90
C ALA A 256 -8.66 -1.68 -15.69
N ALA A 257 -9.74 -2.10 -15.04
CA ALA A 257 -10.92 -1.26 -14.91
C ALA A 257 -10.68 -0.07 -13.96
N PRO A 258 -11.06 1.16 -14.35
CA PRO A 258 -11.07 2.31 -13.46
C PRO A 258 -12.20 2.19 -12.42
N PHE A 259 -12.10 3.01 -11.39
CA PHE A 259 -13.11 3.18 -10.35
C PHE A 259 -13.61 4.63 -10.33
N ALA A 260 -14.85 4.81 -9.89
CA ALA A 260 -15.36 6.13 -9.53
C ALA A 260 -15.17 6.32 -8.02
N VAL A 261 -14.44 7.37 -7.62
CA VAL A 261 -14.23 7.73 -6.23
C VAL A 261 -15.00 9.02 -5.95
N LYS A 262 -16.06 8.91 -5.16
CA LYS A 262 -16.81 10.05 -4.65
C LYS A 262 -16.17 10.56 -3.37
N ILE A 263 -15.83 11.83 -3.34
CA ILE A 263 -15.26 12.55 -2.21
C ILE A 263 -16.37 13.39 -1.59
N ILE A 264 -16.57 13.26 -0.29
CA ILE A 264 -17.60 13.98 0.47
C ILE A 264 -16.93 14.72 1.63
N GLU A 265 -17.25 16.02 1.74
CA GLU A 265 -16.93 16.81 2.92
C GLU A 265 -18.09 16.75 3.92
N GLY A 266 -17.77 16.54 5.20
CA GLY A 266 -18.76 16.45 6.27
C GLY A 266 -19.14 15.01 6.64
N LYS A 267 -18.89 14.66 7.91
CA LYS A 267 -19.10 13.32 8.45
C LYS A 267 -20.55 12.86 8.40
N GLU A 268 -21.49 13.72 8.78
CA GLU A 268 -22.92 13.36 8.82
C GLU A 268 -23.46 13.02 7.44
N THR A 269 -23.15 13.85 6.44
CA THR A 269 -23.56 13.64 5.05
C THR A 269 -22.98 12.35 4.49
N ALA A 270 -21.69 12.10 4.72
CA ALA A 270 -21.03 10.88 4.26
C ALA A 270 -21.61 9.62 4.92
N LEU A 271 -21.79 9.63 6.24
CA LEU A 271 -22.36 8.49 6.96
C LEU A 271 -23.82 8.23 6.56
N HIS A 272 -24.61 9.28 6.31
CA HIS A 272 -25.96 9.15 5.80
C HIS A 272 -25.97 8.47 4.42
N GLU A 273 -25.07 8.87 3.53
CA GLU A 273 -24.94 8.28 2.20
C GLU A 273 -24.49 6.83 2.25
N ILE A 274 -23.44 6.50 3.03
CA ILE A 274 -22.97 5.14 3.25
C ILE A 274 -24.09 4.25 3.80
N LYS A 275 -24.83 4.72 4.81
CA LYS A 275 -25.96 3.99 5.40
C LYS A 275 -27.10 3.78 4.40
N THR A 276 -27.31 4.72 3.49
CA THR A 276 -28.33 4.63 2.45
C THR A 276 -27.94 3.61 1.39
N LEU A 277 -26.70 3.65 0.90
CA LEU A 277 -26.17 2.70 -0.09
C LEU A 277 -26.14 1.27 0.43
N ALA A 278 -25.71 1.07 1.68
CA ALA A 278 -25.68 -0.24 2.33
C ALA A 278 -27.06 -0.93 2.40
N ARG A 279 -28.18 -0.19 2.32
CA ARG A 279 -29.52 -0.79 2.30
C ARG A 279 -29.82 -1.53 0.99
N PHE A 280 -29.20 -1.11 -0.11
CA PHE A 280 -29.43 -1.69 -1.44
C PHE A 280 -28.56 -2.92 -1.73
N GLU A 281 -27.61 -3.23 -0.85
CA GLU A 281 -26.62 -4.31 -1.02
C GLU A 281 -27.07 -5.64 -0.40
N LYS A 282 -28.31 -5.71 0.10
CA LYS A 282 -28.83 -6.94 0.70
C LYS A 282 -28.94 -8.05 -0.35
N PRO A 283 -28.39 -9.26 -0.07
CA PRO A 283 -28.56 -10.42 -0.93
C PRO A 283 -30.05 -10.70 -1.20
N GLY A 284 -30.39 -11.07 -2.45
CA GLY A 284 -31.76 -11.42 -2.84
C GLY A 284 -32.64 -10.24 -3.28
N THR A 285 -32.11 -9.01 -3.34
CA THR A 285 -32.84 -7.89 -3.95
C THR A 285 -32.90 -8.04 -5.48
N ARG A 286 -34.07 -7.85 -6.08
CA ARG A 286 -34.27 -7.97 -7.54
C ARG A 286 -33.50 -6.92 -8.36
N TYR A 287 -32.96 -5.90 -7.72
CA TYR A 287 -32.31 -4.75 -8.35
C TYR A 287 -30.78 -4.73 -8.20
N GLY A 288 -30.18 -5.72 -7.53
CA GLY A 288 -28.74 -5.69 -7.21
C GLY A 288 -27.83 -5.53 -8.43
N HIS A 289 -28.27 -5.99 -9.61
CA HIS A 289 -27.51 -5.87 -10.86
C HIS A 289 -27.77 -4.57 -11.66
N ARG A 290 -28.70 -3.72 -11.21
CA ARG A 290 -29.12 -2.50 -11.92
C ARG A 290 -28.79 -1.22 -11.17
N LEU A 291 -28.32 -1.34 -9.94
CA LEU A 291 -27.94 -0.22 -9.09
C LEU A 291 -26.42 -0.18 -8.96
N ILE A 292 -25.88 1.04 -8.90
CA ILE A 292 -24.48 1.26 -8.58
C ILE A 292 -24.24 0.79 -7.14
N ARG A 293 -23.24 -0.08 -6.97
CA ARG A 293 -22.87 -0.68 -5.68
C ARG A 293 -21.70 0.06 -5.05
N LEU A 294 -21.76 0.29 -3.74
CA LEU A 294 -20.62 0.79 -2.98
C LEU A 294 -19.63 -0.36 -2.77
N LEU A 295 -18.42 -0.26 -3.32
CA LEU A 295 -17.41 -1.31 -3.19
C LEU A 295 -16.67 -1.18 -1.85
N SER A 296 -16.34 0.05 -1.48
CA SER A 296 -15.63 0.35 -0.23
C SER A 296 -15.86 1.80 0.17
N SER A 297 -15.71 2.10 1.46
CA SER A 297 -15.70 3.47 1.95
C SER A 297 -14.64 3.67 3.03
N PHE A 298 -14.02 4.84 3.04
CA PHE A 298 -13.04 5.20 4.05
C PHE A 298 -12.99 6.70 4.33
N GLU A 299 -12.50 7.06 5.51
CA GLU A 299 -12.14 8.42 5.90
C GLU A 299 -10.63 8.58 5.81
N HIS A 300 -10.18 9.66 5.16
CA HIS A 300 -8.78 10.03 5.09
C HIS A 300 -8.65 11.55 5.04
N ALA A 301 -7.74 12.12 5.83
CA ALA A 301 -7.53 13.57 5.88
C ALA A 301 -8.83 14.39 6.06
N LYS A 302 -9.70 13.95 6.99
CA LYS A 302 -11.00 14.56 7.32
C LYS A 302 -12.01 14.61 6.16
N ARG A 303 -11.79 13.80 5.12
CA ARG A 303 -12.69 13.63 3.98
C ARG A 303 -13.12 12.18 3.87
N PHE A 304 -14.31 11.97 3.33
CA PHE A 304 -14.89 10.65 3.11
C PHE A 304 -14.80 10.28 1.64
N TYR A 305 -14.38 9.06 1.38
CA TYR A 305 -14.17 8.51 0.05
C TYR A 305 -15.05 7.28 -0.09
N LEU A 306 -15.86 7.26 -1.13
CA LEU A 306 -16.73 6.14 -1.50
C LEU A 306 -16.28 5.64 -2.87
N ILE A 307 -15.91 4.36 -2.95
CA ILE A 307 -15.41 3.71 -4.17
C ILE A 307 -16.57 2.95 -4.82
N PHE A 308 -16.78 3.19 -6.11
CA PHE A 308 -17.80 2.56 -6.94
C PHE A 308 -17.19 1.97 -8.22
N PRO A 309 -17.86 1.03 -8.89
CA PRO A 309 -17.55 0.72 -10.28
C PRO A 309 -17.64 2.00 -11.13
N TYR A 310 -16.68 2.20 -12.03
CA TYR A 310 -16.76 3.28 -13.00
C TYR A 310 -17.75 2.92 -14.11
N ALA A 311 -18.54 3.89 -14.55
CA ALA A 311 -19.40 3.76 -15.73
C ALA A 311 -18.87 4.72 -16.81
N ASP A 312 -18.74 4.23 -18.04
CA ASP A 312 -18.10 4.98 -19.13
C ASP A 312 -18.87 6.23 -19.54
N ALA A 313 -20.18 6.27 -19.28
CA ALA A 313 -21.02 7.41 -19.56
C ALA A 313 -22.23 7.46 -18.62
N ASN A 314 -22.77 8.66 -18.42
CA ASN A 314 -24.11 8.79 -17.86
C ASN A 314 -25.18 8.54 -18.95
N LEU A 315 -26.42 8.26 -18.54
CA LEU A 315 -27.50 7.93 -19.49
C LEU A 315 -27.75 9.05 -20.50
N GLN A 316 -27.74 10.31 -20.07
CA GLN A 316 -27.96 11.44 -20.96
C GLN A 316 -26.92 11.49 -22.08
N GLN A 317 -25.62 11.43 -21.72
CA GLN A 317 -24.51 11.39 -22.69
C GLN A 317 -24.61 10.19 -23.63
N PHE A 318 -25.01 9.02 -23.10
CA PHE A 318 -25.21 7.83 -23.91
C PHE A 318 -26.34 7.99 -24.94
N TRP A 319 -27.39 8.74 -24.62
CA TRP A 319 -28.50 9.03 -25.54
C TRP A 319 -28.16 10.13 -26.54
N GLU A 320 -27.41 11.16 -26.14
CA GLU A 320 -27.00 12.28 -27.01
C GLU A 320 -25.99 11.84 -28.09
N ASN A 321 -25.18 10.80 -27.81
CA ASN A 321 -24.15 10.29 -28.71
C ASN A 321 -24.60 9.07 -29.57
N LYS A 322 -25.91 8.83 -29.68
CA LYS A 322 -26.49 7.79 -30.54
C LYS A 322 -27.00 8.33 -31.86
#